data_AF-A0A6L7TVC4-F1
#
_entry.id   AF-A0A6L7TVC4-F1
#
_cell.length_a   1.000
_cell.length_b   1.000
_cell.length_c   1.000
_cell.angle_alpha   90.00
_cell.angle_beta   90.00
_cell.angle_gamma   90.00
#
_symmetry.space_group_name_H-M   'P 1'
#
loop_
_entity.id
_entity.type
_entity.pdbx_description
1 polymer ?
#
loop_
_entity_poly.entity_id
_entity_poly.type
_entity_poly.pdbx_seq_one_letter_code
_entity_poly.pdbx_strand_id
1 'polypeptide(L)'
;MRKTYLFILLPLLFLSLSCAVPVRGAGERRQPKVSATSVVKSFLQALKEQDFESAYEKVHIFSSDREGYVSRLKLLYENYDLRVIDYRILATQLFKDTAIVVAEVEVDYSKPGESERLRARYTNRYDLSIPEKKWKIVKDECIENCSYEPESGSGDGES
;
A
#
# COMPACT_ATOMS: atom_id res chain seq x y z
N MET A 1 -8.31 74.53 -11.75
CA MET A 1 -9.76 74.25 -11.88
C MET A 1 -9.99 72.75 -11.80
N ARG A 2 -10.75 72.30 -10.78
CA ARG A 2 -11.28 70.93 -10.67
C ARG A 2 -12.30 70.68 -11.78
N LYS A 3 -12.25 69.51 -12.43
CA LYS A 3 -13.45 68.72 -12.76
C LYS A 3 -13.14 67.23 -12.71
N THR A 4 -13.90 66.58 -11.83
CA THR A 4 -14.05 65.16 -11.54
C THR A 4 -14.70 64.44 -12.73
N TYR A 5 -14.18 63.28 -13.12
CA TYR A 5 -14.97 62.20 -13.74
C TYR A 5 -14.50 60.86 -13.18
N LEU A 6 -15.01 60.59 -11.98
CA LEU A 6 -15.12 59.27 -11.36
C LEU A 6 -16.27 58.53 -12.07
N PHE A 7 -16.15 57.21 -12.22
CA PHE A 7 -17.22 56.27 -12.62
C PHE A 7 -17.80 56.36 -14.04
N ILE A 8 -17.15 55.69 -15.01
CA ILE A 8 -17.85 55.08 -16.15
C ILE A 8 -17.17 53.75 -16.51
N LEU A 9 -17.89 52.66 -16.20
CA LEU A 9 -17.92 51.38 -16.94
C LEU A 9 -16.77 50.36 -16.74
N LEU A 10 -16.74 49.83 -15.52
CA LEU A 10 -16.63 48.39 -15.28
C LEU A 10 -17.91 47.69 -15.80
N PRO A 11 -17.92 47.13 -17.03
CA PRO A 11 -18.38 45.75 -17.17
C PRO A 11 -17.70 45.06 -18.38
N LEU A 12 -16.47 44.59 -18.22
CA LEU A 12 -15.77 43.80 -19.25
C LEU A 12 -15.10 42.54 -18.68
N LEU A 13 -15.61 42.05 -17.54
CA LEU A 13 -15.08 40.88 -16.81
C LEU A 13 -16.07 39.71 -16.66
N PHE A 14 -17.16 39.65 -17.44
CA PHE A 14 -18.19 38.61 -17.30
C PHE A 14 -18.72 38.03 -18.62
N LEU A 15 -17.86 37.71 -19.60
CA LEU A 15 -18.28 37.05 -20.85
C LEU A 15 -17.43 35.84 -21.26
N SER A 16 -16.92 35.08 -20.29
CA SER A 16 -16.52 33.69 -20.49
C SER A 16 -17.13 32.77 -19.43
N LEU A 17 -18.44 32.94 -19.18
CA LEU A 17 -19.28 31.87 -18.64
C LEU A 17 -19.70 30.97 -19.80
N SER A 18 -18.73 30.24 -20.36
CA SER A 18 -19.06 29.06 -21.14
C SER A 18 -19.78 28.09 -20.22
N CYS A 19 -21.01 27.75 -20.60
CA CYS A 19 -21.88 26.78 -19.96
C CYS A 19 -21.13 25.51 -19.55
N ALA A 20 -20.71 25.41 -18.29
CA ALA A 20 -20.54 24.13 -17.64
C ALA A 20 -21.95 23.62 -17.34
N VAL A 21 -22.51 22.86 -18.29
CA VAL A 21 -23.69 22.02 -18.04
C VAL A 21 -23.44 21.29 -16.72
N PRO A 22 -24.31 21.43 -15.70
CA PRO A 22 -24.17 20.62 -14.51
C PRO A 22 -24.41 19.17 -14.95
N VAL A 23 -23.34 18.37 -14.99
CA VAL A 23 -23.46 16.93 -15.14
C VAL A 23 -24.16 16.41 -13.89
N ARG A 24 -25.49 16.44 -13.89
CA ARG A 24 -26.34 15.66 -13.00
C ARG A 24 -26.20 14.21 -13.44
N GLY A 25 -25.26 13.50 -12.82
CA GLY A 25 -25.08 12.07 -13.09
C GLY A 25 -23.69 11.51 -12.79
N ALA A 26 -23.06 11.88 -11.69
CA ALA A 26 -22.03 11.04 -11.10
C ALA A 26 -22.49 10.76 -9.68
N GLY A 27 -23.03 9.55 -9.44
CA GLY A 27 -23.30 9.10 -8.08
C GLY A 27 -22.08 9.39 -7.23
N GLU A 28 -22.30 10.06 -6.09
CA GLU A 28 -21.29 10.44 -5.12
C GLU A 28 -20.30 9.28 -4.94
N ARG A 29 -19.09 9.42 -5.51
CA ARG A 29 -18.07 8.37 -5.44
C ARG A 29 -17.64 8.31 -3.98
N ARG A 30 -18.22 7.39 -3.22
CA ARG A 30 -17.80 7.11 -1.84
C ARG A 30 -16.41 6.46 -1.90
N GLN A 31 -15.38 7.30 -1.97
CA GLN A 31 -14.03 6.83 -1.67
C GLN A 31 -14.07 6.20 -0.27
N PRO A 32 -13.38 5.06 -0.06
CA PRO A 32 -13.28 4.48 1.27
C PRO A 32 -12.76 5.51 2.28
N LYS A 33 -13.30 5.50 3.50
CA LYS A 33 -12.93 6.47 4.55
C LYS A 33 -11.44 6.39 4.94
N VAL A 34 -10.85 5.20 4.80
CA VAL A 34 -9.42 4.93 5.04
C VAL A 34 -8.70 4.99 3.70
N SER A 35 -7.52 5.62 3.62
CA SER A 35 -6.74 5.69 2.38
C SER A 35 -5.96 4.40 2.12
N ALA A 36 -5.61 4.13 0.85
CA ALA A 36 -4.75 3.00 0.47
C ALA A 36 -3.40 3.01 1.22
N THR A 37 -2.77 4.18 1.34
CA THR A 37 -1.54 4.37 2.13
C THR A 37 -1.72 3.97 3.59
N SER A 38 -2.86 4.32 4.20
CA SER A 38 -3.14 3.97 5.59
C SER A 38 -3.31 2.46 5.76
N VAL A 39 -3.90 1.76 4.78
CA VAL A 39 -4.03 0.30 4.82
C VAL A 39 -2.65 -0.36 4.82
N VAL A 40 -1.74 0.06 3.93
CA VAL A 40 -0.37 -0.48 3.89
C VAL A 40 0.43 -0.14 5.14
N LYS A 41 0.31 1.08 5.67
CA LYS A 41 0.94 1.44 6.95
C LYS A 41 0.45 0.55 8.10
N SER A 42 -0.86 0.32 8.21
CA SER A 42 -1.41 -0.56 9.24
C SER A 42 -1.01 -2.01 9.04
N PHE A 43 -0.88 -2.48 7.81
CA PHE A 43 -0.39 -3.83 7.50
C PHE A 43 1.07 -4.00 7.96
N LEU A 44 1.95 -3.08 7.54
CA LEU A 44 3.37 -3.11 7.92
C LEU A 44 3.57 -2.94 9.43
N GLN A 45 2.76 -2.10 10.08
CA GLN A 45 2.77 -1.98 11.55
C GLN A 45 2.39 -3.30 12.21
N ALA A 46 1.33 -3.95 11.74
CA ALA A 46 0.88 -5.23 12.28
C ALA A 46 1.96 -6.31 12.11
N LEU A 47 2.65 -6.34 10.96
CA LEU A 47 3.81 -7.23 10.75
C LEU A 47 4.96 -6.95 11.72
N LYS A 48 5.28 -5.66 11.96
CA LYS A 48 6.30 -5.22 12.93
C LYS A 48 5.95 -5.60 14.37
N GLU A 49 4.67 -5.53 14.73
CA GLU A 49 4.16 -5.93 16.04
C GLU A 49 3.88 -7.44 16.15
N GLN A 50 4.08 -8.19 15.07
CA GLN A 50 3.71 -9.61 14.94
C GLN A 50 2.22 -9.88 15.22
N ASP A 51 1.36 -8.89 15.01
CA ASP A 51 -0.11 -9.01 15.02
C ASP A 51 -0.61 -9.51 13.64
N PHE A 52 -0.36 -10.79 13.37
CA PHE A 52 -0.72 -11.41 12.09
C PHE A 52 -2.23 -11.44 11.80
N GLU A 53 -3.05 -11.37 12.85
CA GLU A 53 -4.51 -11.26 12.74
C GLU A 53 -4.89 -9.90 12.16
N SER A 54 -4.33 -8.81 12.70
CA SER A 54 -4.53 -7.47 12.14
C SER A 54 -3.94 -7.33 10.74
N ALA A 55 -2.85 -8.03 10.43
CA ALA A 55 -2.28 -8.06 9.08
C ALA A 55 -3.23 -8.72 8.07
N TYR A 56 -3.84 -9.86 8.44
CA TYR A 56 -4.87 -10.54 7.63
C TYR A 56 -6.04 -9.60 7.28
N GLU A 57 -6.47 -8.77 8.24
CA GLU A 57 -7.55 -7.80 8.02
C GLU A 57 -7.22 -6.71 6.98
N LYS A 58 -5.99 -6.59 6.49
CA LYS A 58 -5.59 -5.62 5.44
C LYS A 58 -5.46 -6.25 4.06
N VAL A 59 -5.40 -7.57 3.97
CA VAL A 59 -5.25 -8.28 2.70
C VAL A 59 -6.60 -8.80 2.21
N HIS A 60 -6.70 -8.98 0.89
CA HIS A 60 -7.77 -9.73 0.26
C HIS A 60 -7.16 -11.02 -0.25
N ILE A 61 -7.56 -12.13 0.36
CA ILE A 61 -7.14 -13.47 -0.03
C ILE A 61 -8.36 -14.12 -0.67
N PHE A 62 -8.18 -14.70 -1.86
CA PHE A 62 -9.26 -15.40 -2.56
C PHE A 62 -9.73 -16.66 -1.82
N SER A 63 -8.96 -17.18 -0.86
CA SER A 63 -9.40 -18.18 0.10
C SER A 63 -9.88 -17.53 1.40
N SER A 64 -10.97 -18.07 1.96
CA SER A 64 -11.51 -17.68 3.27
C SER A 64 -10.70 -18.23 4.46
N ASP A 65 -9.55 -18.86 4.19
CA ASP A 65 -8.75 -19.56 5.19
C ASP A 65 -7.85 -18.59 5.96
N ARG A 66 -8.47 -17.89 6.91
CA ARG A 66 -7.80 -16.99 7.86
C ARG A 66 -6.74 -17.72 8.67
N GLU A 67 -7.11 -18.87 9.25
CA GLU A 67 -6.23 -19.64 10.12
C GLU A 67 -4.98 -20.10 9.37
N GLY A 68 -5.12 -20.60 8.15
CA GLY A 68 -3.99 -20.99 7.34
C GLY A 68 -3.10 -19.82 6.94
N TYR A 69 -3.66 -18.65 6.64
CA TYR A 69 -2.83 -17.46 6.36
C TYR A 69 -2.02 -17.04 7.59
N VAL A 70 -2.67 -16.90 8.73
CA VAL A 70 -2.03 -16.51 9.98
C VAL A 70 -0.97 -17.52 10.38
N SER A 71 -1.25 -18.83 10.25
CA SER A 71 -0.30 -19.89 10.56
C SER A 71 0.91 -19.89 9.63
N ARG A 72 0.73 -19.64 8.34
CA ARG A 72 1.85 -19.53 7.38
C ARG A 72 2.74 -18.32 7.69
N LEU A 73 2.17 -17.17 8.06
CA LEU A 73 2.94 -16.01 8.48
C LEU A 73 3.72 -16.27 9.77
N LYS A 74 3.08 -16.86 10.78
CA LYS A 74 3.74 -17.25 12.04
C LYS A 74 4.94 -18.16 11.77
N LEU A 75 4.72 -19.22 10.99
CA LEU A 75 5.78 -20.17 10.65
C LEU A 75 6.92 -19.50 9.89
N LEU A 76 6.63 -18.59 8.97
CA LEU A 76 7.66 -17.81 8.27
C LEU A 76 8.48 -16.96 9.25
N TYR A 77 7.82 -16.26 10.18
CA TYR A 77 8.49 -15.42 11.16
C TYR A 77 9.33 -16.24 12.15
N GLU A 78 8.81 -17.38 12.60
CA GLU A 78 9.49 -18.30 13.51
C GLU A 78 10.71 -18.97 12.84
N ASN A 79 10.54 -19.50 11.63
CA ASN A 79 11.60 -20.22 10.92
C ASN A 79 12.83 -19.34 10.63
N TYR A 80 12.62 -18.04 10.44
CA TYR A 80 13.68 -17.09 10.09
C TYR A 80 14.02 -16.10 11.22
N ASP A 81 13.45 -16.24 12.43
CA ASP A 81 13.44 -15.21 13.49
C ASP A 81 13.32 -13.78 12.92
N LEU A 82 12.37 -13.65 11.99
CA LEU A 82 12.17 -12.47 11.16
C LEU A 82 11.52 -11.38 11.99
N ARG A 83 12.05 -10.17 11.86
CA ARG A 83 11.51 -8.96 12.50
C ARG A 83 11.52 -7.82 11.51
N VAL A 84 10.38 -7.15 11.36
CA VAL A 84 10.35 -5.85 10.68
C VAL A 84 10.85 -4.81 11.68
N ILE A 85 11.97 -4.18 11.36
CA ILE A 85 12.60 -3.17 12.20
C ILE A 85 11.98 -1.80 11.93
N ASP A 86 11.84 -1.44 10.66
CA ASP A 86 11.28 -0.17 10.24
C ASP A 86 10.65 -0.25 8.84
N TYR A 87 9.84 0.74 8.51
CA TYR A 87 9.30 0.88 7.16
C TYR A 87 8.96 2.34 6.84
N ARG A 88 9.01 2.66 5.54
CA ARG A 88 8.70 4.00 5.03
C ARG A 88 7.93 3.92 3.72
N ILE A 89 6.80 4.61 3.65
CA ILE A 89 6.07 4.77 2.38
C ILE A 89 6.86 5.72 1.48
N LEU A 90 7.21 5.27 0.28
CA LEU A 90 7.92 6.04 -0.73
C LEU A 90 6.95 6.74 -1.69
N ALA A 91 5.91 6.02 -2.13
CA ALA A 91 4.97 6.54 -3.10
C ALA A 91 3.56 5.96 -2.92
N THR A 92 2.56 6.69 -3.40
CA THR A 92 1.20 6.19 -3.57
C THR A 92 0.62 6.74 -4.86
N GLN A 93 0.12 5.84 -5.70
CA GLN A 93 -0.61 6.17 -6.92
C GLN A 93 -2.03 5.65 -6.80
N LEU A 94 -3.02 6.54 -6.95
CA LEU A 94 -4.43 6.19 -6.89
C LEU A 94 -5.01 6.11 -8.30
N PHE A 95 -5.72 5.03 -8.55
CA PHE A 95 -6.64 4.90 -9.68
C PHE A 95 -8.07 4.88 -9.14
N LYS A 96 -9.04 4.76 -10.04
CA LYS A 96 -10.46 4.84 -9.67
C LYS A 96 -10.87 3.76 -8.66
N ASP A 97 -10.42 2.52 -8.88
CA ASP A 97 -10.86 1.32 -8.15
C ASP A 97 -9.66 0.54 -7.58
N THR A 98 -8.44 0.98 -7.89
CA THR A 98 -7.18 0.35 -7.53
C THR A 98 -6.17 1.39 -7.04
N ALA A 99 -5.14 0.96 -6.33
CA ALA A 99 -4.04 1.80 -5.91
C ALA A 99 -2.73 1.02 -5.91
N ILE A 100 -1.63 1.73 -6.08
CA ILE A 100 -0.28 1.19 -5.89
C ILE A 100 0.35 1.98 -4.76
N VAL A 101 0.91 1.29 -3.77
CA VAL A 101 1.68 1.89 -2.68
C VAL A 101 3.04 1.24 -2.66
N VAL A 102 4.10 2.04 -2.70
CA VAL A 102 5.48 1.54 -2.64
C VAL A 102 6.05 1.88 -1.27
N ALA A 103 6.66 0.90 -0.61
CA ALA A 103 7.30 1.09 0.67
C ALA A 103 8.69 0.46 0.71
N GLU A 104 9.60 1.12 1.41
CA GLU A 104 10.87 0.55 1.82
C GLU A 104 10.65 -0.14 3.17
N VAL A 105 11.13 -1.37 3.32
CA VAL A 105 10.99 -2.18 4.53
C VAL A 105 12.37 -2.64 4.96
N GLU A 106 12.66 -2.46 6.24
CA GLU A 106 13.88 -2.93 6.88
C GLU A 106 13.57 -4.11 7.79
N VAL A 107 14.29 -5.20 7.60
CA VAL A 107 14.10 -6.44 8.34
C VAL A 107 15.42 -6.92 8.94
N ASP A 108 15.27 -7.69 10.00
CA ASP A 108 16.32 -8.42 10.67
C ASP A 108 15.89 -9.89 10.78
N TYR A 109 16.73 -10.82 10.34
CA TYR A 109 16.39 -12.25 10.24
C TYR A 109 17.64 -13.13 10.35
N SER A 110 17.46 -14.40 10.67
CA SER A 110 18.48 -15.44 10.60
C SER A 110 18.00 -16.57 9.71
N LYS A 111 18.89 -17.21 8.94
CA LYS A 111 18.49 -18.42 8.20
C LYS A 111 18.27 -19.59 9.17
N PRO A 112 17.41 -20.57 8.82
CA PRO A 112 17.21 -21.74 9.65
C PRO A 112 18.52 -22.47 9.95
N GLY A 113 18.83 -22.67 11.24
CA GLY A 113 20.06 -23.33 11.68
C GLY A 113 21.29 -22.43 11.74
N GLU A 114 21.18 -21.16 11.35
CA GLU A 114 22.24 -20.16 11.49
C GLU A 114 22.01 -19.27 12.71
N SER A 115 23.10 -18.92 13.41
CA SER A 115 23.05 -18.00 14.55
C SER A 115 23.31 -16.54 14.17
N GLU A 116 23.80 -16.32 12.96
CA GLU A 116 24.06 -14.98 12.44
C GLU A 116 22.75 -14.28 12.08
N ARG A 117 22.63 -13.02 12.52
CA ARG A 117 21.52 -12.15 12.16
C ARG A 117 21.92 -11.26 10.99
N LEU A 118 21.12 -11.32 9.93
CA LEU A 118 21.25 -10.52 8.75
C LEU A 118 20.25 -9.37 8.79
N ARG A 119 20.71 -8.19 8.38
CA ARG A 119 19.87 -7.00 8.26
C ARG A 119 19.75 -6.62 6.80
N ALA A 120 18.52 -6.53 6.32
CA ALA A 120 18.22 -6.25 4.93
C ALA A 120 17.22 -5.10 4.81
N ARG A 121 17.33 -4.36 3.71
CA ARG A 121 16.40 -3.29 3.36
C ARG A 121 15.99 -3.46 1.90
N TYR A 122 14.69 -3.63 1.68
CA TYR A 122 14.12 -3.89 0.36
C TYR A 122 12.95 -2.95 0.07
N THR A 123 12.67 -2.77 -1.22
CA THR A 123 11.51 -1.99 -1.68
C THR A 123 10.43 -2.96 -2.12
N ASN A 124 9.23 -2.82 -1.54
CA ASN A 124 8.06 -3.63 -1.86
C ASN A 124 6.94 -2.76 -2.46
N ARG A 125 6.30 -3.27 -3.50
CA ARG A 125 5.13 -2.69 -4.14
C ARG A 125 3.88 -3.43 -3.67
N TYR A 126 2.92 -2.69 -3.13
CA TYR A 126 1.60 -3.20 -2.74
C TYR A 126 0.55 -2.71 -3.72
N ASP A 127 -0.12 -3.64 -4.39
CA ASP A 127 -1.29 -3.36 -5.20
C ASP A 127 -2.54 -3.53 -4.33
N LEU A 128 -3.43 -2.55 -4.36
CA LEU A 128 -4.68 -2.55 -3.61
C LEU A 128 -5.87 -2.42 -4.55
N SER A 129 -6.99 -3.02 -4.14
CA SER A 129 -8.31 -2.82 -4.75
C SER A 129 -9.36 -2.54 -3.68
N ILE A 130 -10.59 -2.25 -4.09
CA ILE A 130 -11.70 -1.92 -3.18
C ILE A 130 -12.77 -3.04 -3.19
N PRO A 131 -12.49 -4.26 -2.71
CA PRO A 131 -13.54 -5.24 -2.47
C PRO A 131 -14.45 -4.72 -1.35
N GLU A 132 -15.76 -4.90 -1.49
CA GLU A 132 -16.75 -4.58 -0.43
C GLU A 132 -16.62 -3.16 0.16
N LYS A 133 -16.24 -2.17 -0.67
CA LYS A 133 -16.09 -0.74 -0.28
C LYS A 133 -14.93 -0.44 0.67
N LYS A 134 -13.96 -1.33 0.84
CA LYS A 134 -12.75 -1.10 1.65
C LYS A 134 -11.50 -1.41 0.85
N TRP A 135 -10.45 -0.58 0.99
CA TRP A 135 -9.14 -0.91 0.44
C TRP A 135 -8.60 -2.19 1.06
N LYS A 136 -8.09 -3.09 0.22
CA LYS A 136 -7.37 -4.29 0.62
C LYS A 136 -6.16 -4.49 -0.29
N ILE A 137 -5.06 -4.97 0.29
CA ILE A 137 -3.89 -5.41 -0.46
C ILE A 137 -4.26 -6.71 -1.17
N VAL A 138 -4.14 -6.72 -2.51
CA VAL A 138 -4.45 -7.90 -3.33
C VAL A 138 -3.19 -8.59 -3.84
N LYS A 139 -2.07 -7.88 -3.87
CA LYS A 139 -0.77 -8.38 -4.28
C LYS A 139 0.31 -7.54 -3.61
N ASP A 140 1.39 -8.19 -3.22
CA ASP A 140 2.66 -7.55 -2.89
C ASP A 140 3.78 -8.17 -3.74
N GLU A 141 4.80 -7.37 -4.05
CA GLU A 141 5.91 -7.73 -4.93
C GLU A 141 7.16 -6.95 -4.55
N CYS A 142 8.22 -7.66 -4.15
CA CYS A 142 9.51 -7.04 -3.97
C CYS A 142 10.04 -6.55 -5.33
N ILE A 143 10.40 -5.27 -5.41
CA ILE A 143 10.85 -4.62 -6.66
C ILE A 143 12.32 -4.18 -6.63
N GLU A 144 12.94 -4.07 -5.45
CA GLU A 144 14.36 -3.74 -5.32
C GLU A 144 14.98 -4.43 -4.09
N ASN A 145 16.27 -4.82 -4.21
CA ASN A 145 17.05 -5.51 -3.17
C ASN A 145 16.38 -6.78 -2.63
N CYS A 146 15.78 -7.56 -3.54
CA CYS A 146 15.09 -8.81 -3.23
C CYS A 146 16.06 -9.97 -3.02
N SER A 147 16.93 -9.87 -2.02
CA SER A 147 17.90 -10.92 -1.68
C SER A 147 17.33 -11.91 -0.66
N TYR A 148 16.06 -12.30 -0.84
CA TYR A 148 15.46 -13.44 -0.15
C TYR A 148 15.34 -14.60 -1.14
N GLU A 149 16.42 -15.35 -1.30
CA GLU A 149 16.37 -16.67 -1.93
C GLU A 149 16.18 -17.70 -0.81
N PRO A 150 14.98 -18.32 -0.65
CA PRO A 150 14.93 -19.63 -0.06
C PRO A 150 15.62 -20.56 -1.05
N GLU A 151 16.81 -21.06 -0.71
CA GLU A 151 17.45 -22.13 -1.47
C GLU A 151 16.46 -23.30 -1.56
N SER A 152 15.84 -23.46 -2.73
CA SER A 152 15.19 -24.72 -3.08
C SER A 152 16.32 -25.72 -3.25
N GLY A 153 16.47 -26.62 -2.28
CA GLY A 153 17.42 -27.73 -2.39
C GLY A 153 17.12 -28.56 -3.63
N SER A 154 17.89 -28.35 -4.70
CA SER A 154 18.02 -29.30 -5.79
C SER A 154 19.08 -30.32 -5.38
N GLY A 155 18.66 -31.28 -4.55
CA GLY A 155 19.41 -32.49 -4.29
C GLY A 155 19.16 -33.49 -5.41
N ASP A 156 19.75 -33.27 -6.58
CA ASP A 156 19.88 -34.29 -7.62
C ASP A 156 21.34 -34.73 -7.69
N GLY A 157 21.72 -35.54 -6.70
CA GLY A 157 22.90 -36.39 -6.76
C GLY A 157 22.47 -37.81 -7.07
N GLU A 158 22.21 -38.10 -8.34
CA GLU A 158 22.16 -39.49 -8.81
C GLU A 158 23.55 -40.12 -8.65
N SER A 159 23.58 -41.28 -7.96
CA SER A 159 24.65 -42.27 -8.02
C SER A 159 24.14 -43.50 -8.76
#